data_AF-A0A1Y3B6L2-F1
#
_entry.id   AF-A0A1Y3B6L2-F1
#
_cell.length_a   1.000
_cell.length_b   1.000
_cell.length_c   1.000
_cell.angle_alpha   90.00
_cell.angle_beta   90.00
_cell.angle_gamma   90.00
#
_symmetry.space_group_name_H-M   'P 1'
#
loop_
_entity.id
_entity.type
_entity.pdbx_description
1 polymer ?
#
loop_
_entity_poly.entity_id
_entity_poly.type
_entity_poly.pdbx_seq_one_letter_code
_entity_poly.pdbx_strand_id
1 'polypeptide(L)'
;MFQDIGLSKDLNELFKKYLGESSEALDIDFSIQVLSFGSWPFQQSFSFSLPNELEQCVNRFTKFYSAQHSGRKLLWIYSMSKGELVANCFKSRYTFQ
;
A
#
# COMPACT_ATOMS: atom_id res chain seq x y z
N MET A 1 7.63 1.85 16.45
CA MET A 1 7.08 3.09 15.88
C MET A 1 8.04 3.77 14.90
N PHE A 2 9.05 4.55 15.30
CA PHE A 2 9.96 5.22 14.34
C PHE A 2 10.76 4.27 13.44
N GLN A 3 11.19 3.14 13.99
CA GLN A 3 11.87 2.10 13.22
C GLN A 3 10.96 1.53 12.12
N ASP A 4 9.65 1.38 12.38
CA ASP A 4 8.69 0.91 11.38
C ASP A 4 8.60 1.88 10.20
N ILE A 5 8.68 3.19 10.46
CA ILE A 5 8.66 4.23 9.41
C ILE A 5 9.91 4.14 8.53
N GLY A 6 11.09 3.95 9.14
CA GLY A 6 12.35 3.76 8.41
C GLY A 6 12.29 2.52 7.51
N LEU A 7 11.95 1.37 8.10
CA LEU A 7 11.84 0.10 7.37
C LEU A 7 10.78 0.16 6.26
N SER A 8 9.69 0.90 6.48
CA SER A 8 8.67 1.09 5.44
C SER A 8 9.21 1.84 4.23
N LYS A 9 10.07 2.85 4.41
CA LYS A 9 10.70 3.55 3.29
C LYS A 9 11.57 2.61 2.46
N ASP A 10 12.43 1.85 3.13
CA ASP A 10 13.30 0.88 2.47
C ASP A 10 12.49 -0.18 1.70
N LEU A 11 11.40 -0.68 2.30
CA LEU A 11 10.49 -1.63 1.64
C LEU A 11 9.82 -1.04 0.39
N ASN A 12 9.42 0.24 0.41
CA ASN A 12 8.85 0.89 -0.77
C ASN A 12 9.87 1.00 -1.91
N GLU A 13 11.13 1.31 -1.61
CA GLU A 13 12.19 1.36 -2.62
C GLU A 13 12.48 -0.01 -3.22
N LEU A 14 12.54 -1.05 -2.38
CA LEU A 14 12.70 -2.43 -2.83
C LEU A 14 11.50 -2.88 -3.68
N PHE A 15 10.29 -2.51 -3.28
CA PHE A 15 9.09 -2.84 -4.04
C PHE A 15 9.07 -2.14 -5.42
N LYS A 16 9.46 -0.87 -5.49
CA LYS A 16 9.60 -0.15 -6.76
C LYS A 16 10.61 -0.82 -7.71
N LYS A 17 11.75 -1.29 -7.18
CA LYS A 17 12.73 -2.06 -7.97
C LYS A 17 12.14 -3.38 -8.47
N TYR A 18 11.46 -4.11 -7.59
CA TYR A 18 10.79 -5.36 -7.94
C TYR A 18 9.74 -5.18 -9.07
N LEU A 19 8.96 -4.10 -9.05
CA LEU A 19 8.00 -3.81 -10.13
C LEU A 19 8.68 -3.49 -11.46
N GLY A 20 9.84 -2.81 -11.42
CA GLY A 20 10.64 -2.52 -12.60
C GLY A 20 11.24 -3.77 -13.24
N GLU A 21 11.61 -4.76 -12.45
CA GLU A 21 12.20 -6.02 -12.92
C GLU A 21 11.15 -7.03 -13.41
N SER A 22 9.95 -7.03 -12.79
CA SER A 22 8.91 -8.04 -13.05
C SER A 22 8.00 -7.72 -14.24
N SER A 23 8.16 -6.57 -14.92
CA SER A 23 7.22 -6.04 -15.92
C SER A 23 5.78 -5.88 -15.38
N GLU A 24 5.57 -5.99 -14.07
CA GLU A 24 4.29 -5.81 -13.40
C GLU A 24 4.16 -4.36 -12.92
N ALA A 25 4.12 -3.39 -13.84
CA ALA A 25 3.93 -1.98 -13.50
C ALA A 25 2.54 -1.71 -12.89
N LEU A 26 2.47 -0.84 -11.88
CA LEU A 26 1.21 -0.38 -11.30
C LEU A 26 0.68 0.82 -12.09
N ASP A 27 -0.62 0.87 -12.30
CA ASP A 27 -1.29 1.98 -13.02
C ASP A 27 -1.46 3.24 -12.15
N ILE A 28 -1.18 3.13 -10.85
CA ILE A 28 -1.32 4.20 -9.86
C ILE A 28 -0.06 4.34 -9.01
N ASP A 29 0.18 5.54 -8.49
CA ASP A 29 1.22 5.74 -7.49
C ASP A 29 0.80 5.06 -6.18
N PHE A 30 1.70 4.24 -5.65
CA PHE A 30 1.43 3.38 -4.50
C PHE A 30 2.59 3.43 -3.52
N SER A 31 2.25 3.66 -2.25
CA SER A 31 3.19 3.57 -1.15
C SER A 31 2.53 2.92 0.06
N ILE A 32 3.34 2.24 0.88
CA ILE A 32 2.86 1.44 2.01
C ILE A 32 3.62 1.74 3.29
N GLN A 33 2.94 1.61 4.42
CA GLN A 33 3.55 1.63 5.75
C GLN A 33 3.33 0.27 6.40
N VAL A 34 4.42 -0.48 6.61
CA VAL A 34 4.38 -1.77 7.30
C VAL A 34 4.70 -1.53 8.77
N LEU A 35 3.72 -1.83 9.63
CA LEU A 35 3.77 -1.48 11.04
C LEU A 35 3.72 -2.75 11.91
N SER A 36 4.50 -2.75 12.98
CA SER A 36 4.53 -3.85 13.95
C SER A 36 3.23 -3.91 14.78
N PHE A 37 2.52 -5.04 14.75
CA PHE A 37 1.18 -5.19 15.38
C PHE A 37 1.12 -4.73 16.84
N GLY A 38 2.12 -5.07 17.65
CA GLY A 38 2.15 -4.74 19.09
C GLY A 38 2.66 -3.34 19.43
N SER A 39 3.10 -2.56 18.44
CA SER A 39 3.70 -1.24 18.67
C SER A 39 2.78 -0.07 18.32
N TRP A 40 1.56 -0.32 17.83
CA TRP A 40 0.63 0.73 17.40
C TRP A 40 -0.81 0.40 17.84
N PRO A 41 -1.61 1.40 18.21
CA PRO A 41 -2.98 1.19 18.66
C PRO A 41 -3.93 1.02 17.46
N PHE A 42 -3.89 -0.14 16.81
CA PHE A 42 -4.76 -0.42 15.69
C PHE A 42 -6.23 -0.55 16.11
N GLN A 43 -7.12 0.10 15.37
CA GLN A 43 -8.56 -0.12 15.51
C GLN A 43 -9.00 -1.37 14.75
N GLN A 44 -10.15 -1.92 15.12
CA GLN A 44 -10.73 -3.09 14.45
C GLN A 44 -10.96 -2.76 12.96
N SER A 45 -10.44 -3.62 12.09
CA SER A 45 -10.65 -3.50 10.65
C SER A 45 -12.13 -3.77 10.32
N PHE A 46 -12.66 -3.07 9.31
CA PHE A 46 -14.03 -3.24 8.84
C PHE A 46 -14.03 -3.92 7.46
N SER A 47 -15.18 -4.49 7.08
CA SER A 47 -15.33 -5.07 5.74
C SER A 47 -15.36 -3.94 4.71
N PHE A 48 -14.39 -3.96 3.80
CA PHE A 48 -14.24 -2.97 2.74
C PHE A 48 -13.91 -3.68 1.43
N SER A 49 -14.72 -3.43 0.39
CA SER A 49 -14.43 -3.87 -0.97
C SER A 49 -13.55 -2.82 -1.66
N LEU A 50 -12.31 -3.20 -1.95
CA LEU A 50 -11.41 -2.36 -2.73
C LEU A 50 -11.84 -2.32 -4.20
N PRO A 51 -11.71 -1.17 -4.88
CA PRO A 51 -11.67 -1.10 -6.33
C PRO A 51 -10.56 -1.98 -6.91
N ASN A 52 -10.79 -2.50 -8.11
CA ASN A 52 -9.89 -3.44 -8.78
C ASN A 52 -8.46 -2.90 -8.92
N GLU A 53 -8.31 -1.60 -9.19
CA GLU A 53 -7.01 -0.94 -9.36
C GLU A 53 -6.19 -1.00 -8.07
N LEU A 54 -6.83 -0.76 -6.92
CA LEU A 54 -6.17 -0.84 -5.61
C LEU A 54 -5.94 -2.29 -5.17
N GLU A 55 -6.83 -3.20 -5.54
CA GLU A 55 -6.70 -4.62 -5.23
C GLU A 55 -5.44 -5.21 -5.89
N GLN A 56 -5.11 -4.79 -7.12
CA GLN A 56 -3.87 -5.19 -7.78
C GLN A 56 -2.62 -4.76 -6.99
N CYS A 57 -2.59 -3.51 -6.49
CA CYS A 57 -1.49 -3.02 -5.66
C CYS A 57 -1.33 -3.86 -4.39
N VAL A 58 -2.43 -4.11 -3.69
CA VAL A 58 -2.47 -4.90 -2.45
C VAL A 58 -1.96 -6.33 -2.71
N ASN A 59 -2.41 -6.96 -3.78
CA ASN A 59 -2.02 -8.32 -4.14
C ASN A 59 -0.53 -8.41 -4.50
N ARG A 60 -0.02 -7.49 -5.33
CA ARG A 60 1.41 -7.48 -5.72
C ARG A 60 2.31 -7.21 -4.52
N PHE A 61 1.96 -6.24 -3.67
CA PHE A 61 2.73 -5.98 -2.46
C PHE A 61 2.69 -7.16 -1.48
N THR A 62 1.54 -7.81 -1.31
CA THR A 62 1.42 -8.99 -0.44
C THR A 62 2.32 -10.14 -0.92
N LYS A 63 2.34 -10.41 -2.23
CA LYS A 63 3.24 -11.40 -2.83
C LYS A 63 4.70 -11.06 -2.58
N PHE A 64 5.10 -9.84 -2.93
CA PHE A 64 6.46 -9.32 -2.71
C PHE A 64 6.90 -9.47 -1.24
N TYR A 65 6.05 -9.05 -0.29
CA TYR A 65 6.35 -9.11 1.13
C TYR A 65 6.47 -10.57 1.62
N SER A 66 5.56 -11.44 1.20
CA SER A 66 5.57 -12.85 1.60
C SER A 66 6.81 -13.61 1.13
N ALA A 67 7.35 -13.26 -0.06
CA ALA A 67 8.56 -13.86 -0.59
C ALA A 67 9.81 -13.51 0.22
N GLN A 68 9.88 -12.30 0.77
CA GLN A 68 11.01 -11.84 1.59
C GLN A 68 10.85 -12.16 3.09
N HIS A 69 9.61 -12.23 3.57
CA HIS A 69 9.30 -12.38 4.99
C HIS A 69 8.43 -13.60 5.26
N SER A 70 9.01 -14.77 5.02
CA SER A 70 8.37 -16.05 5.34
C SER A 70 7.95 -16.12 6.81
N GLY A 71 6.76 -16.66 7.06
CA GLY A 71 6.18 -16.79 8.41
C GLY A 71 5.51 -15.53 8.95
N ARG A 72 5.43 -14.43 8.18
CA ARG A 72 4.67 -13.24 8.55
C ARG A 72 3.38 -13.12 7.73
N LYS A 73 2.33 -12.56 8.36
CA LYS A 73 1.06 -12.26 7.72
C LYS A 73 0.78 -10.75 7.81
N LEU A 74 0.44 -10.14 6.67
CA LEU A 74 0.00 -8.75 6.63
C LEU A 74 -1.48 -8.64 7.00
N LEU A 75 -1.80 -7.64 7.82
CA LEU A 75 -3.15 -7.19 8.06
C LEU A 75 -3.30 -5.80 7.43
N TRP A 76 -4.19 -5.67 6.45
CA TRP A 76 -4.47 -4.40 5.79
C TRP A 76 -5.46 -3.57 6.59
N ILE A 77 -5.10 -2.31 6.86
CA ILE A 77 -5.88 -1.39 7.69
C ILE A 77 -6.34 -0.21 6.83
N TYR A 78 -7.46 -0.39 6.14
CA TYR A 78 -7.99 0.59 5.20
C TYR A 78 -8.51 1.85 5.89
N SER A 79 -8.95 1.77 7.15
CA SER A 79 -9.38 2.95 7.95
C SER A 79 -8.29 4.00 8.13
N MET A 80 -7.02 3.59 8.09
CA MET A 80 -5.87 4.47 8.26
C MET A 80 -5.15 4.77 6.94
N SER A 81 -5.71 4.29 5.82
CA SER A 81 -5.18 4.52 4.49
C SER A 81 -5.75 5.82 3.91
N LYS A 82 -4.99 6.44 3.01
CA LYS A 82 -5.42 7.62 2.24
C LYS A 82 -5.08 7.39 0.79
N GLY A 83 -5.82 8.04 -0.10
CA GLY A 83 -5.59 7.97 -1.54
C GLY A 83 -6.02 9.28 -2.19
N GLU A 84 -5.54 9.51 -3.41
CA GLU A 84 -5.89 10.69 -4.18
C GLU A 84 -6.82 10.33 -5.34
N LEU A 85 -7.77 11.22 -5.64
CA LEU A 85 -8.69 11.09 -6.77
C LEU A 85 -8.54 12.28 -7.69
N VAL A 86 -8.35 12.01 -8.99
CA VAL A 86 -8.30 13.05 -10.03
C VAL A 86 -9.64 13.08 -10.77
N ALA A 87 -10.34 14.21 -10.69
CA ALA A 87 -11.59 14.42 -11.40
C ALA A 87 -11.35 15.17 -12.72
N ASN A 88 -11.73 14.52 -13.83
CA ASN A 88 -11.65 15.07 -15.19
C ASN A 88 -13.00 15.55 -15.73
N CYS A 89 -14.06 15.52 -14.92
CA CYS A 89 -15.42 15.91 -15.32
C CYS A 89 -15.69 17.43 -15.24
N PHE A 90 -14.70 18.23 -14.83
CA PHE A 90 -14.80 19.68 -14.73
C PHE A 90 -13.93 20.38 -15.80
N LYS A 91 -14.19 21.67 -16.03
CA LYS A 91 -13.36 22.49 -16.94
C LYS A 91 -11.88 22.52 -16.55
N SER A 92 -11.59 22.39 -15.25
CA SER A 92 -10.25 22.33 -14.70
C SER A 92 -10.02 20.96 -14.06
N ARG A 93 -8.78 20.50 -14.08
CA ARG A 93 -8.38 19.28 -13.36
C ARG A 93 -8.41 19.55 -11.85
N TYR A 94 -9.11 18.70 -11.10
CA TYR A 94 -9.12 18.75 -9.64
C TYR A 94 -8.54 17.46 -9.05
N THR A 95 -7.79 17.59 -7.97
CA THR A 95 -7.28 16.47 -7.17
C THR A 95 -7.88 16.54 -5.77
N PHE A 96 -8.45 15.44 -5.30
CA PHE A 96 -9.02 15.28 -3.96
C PHE A 96 -8.12 14.36 -3.13
N GLN A 97 -7.96 14.67 -1.84
CA GLN A 97 -7.13 13.94 -0.86
C GLN A 97 -7.93 13.60 0.40
#